data_AF-S1NVN4-F1
#
_entry.id   AF-S1NVN4-F1
#
_cell.length_a   1.000
_cell.length_b   1.000
_cell.length_c   1.000
_cell.angle_alpha   90.00
_cell.angle_beta   90.00
_cell.angle_gamma   90.00
#
_symmetry.space_group_name_H-M   'P 1'
#
loop_
_entity.id
_entity.type
_entity.pdbx_description
1 polymer ?
#
loop_
_entity_poly.entity_id
_entity_poly.type
_entity_poly.pdbx_seq_one_letter_code
_entity_poly.pdbx_strand_id
1 'polypeptide(L)' 'MSFKRFAQLFIIYVLAILCSEAVVQLFSVQSIIVRLAIFIIVGYIVLTIPLTVLTLLKNKK' A
#
# COMPACT_ATOMS: atom_id res chain seq x y z
N MET A 1 -20.79 -4.76 2.69
CA MET A 1 -19.85 -3.61 2.69
C MET A 1 -20.49 -2.50 1.88
N SER A 2 -20.65 -1.28 2.41
CA SER A 2 -21.06 -0.14 1.58
C SER A 2 -20.03 0.06 0.47
N PHE A 3 -20.47 0.28 -0.77
CA PHE A 3 -19.62 0.50 -1.95
C PHE A 3 -18.50 1.53 -1.70
N LYS A 4 -18.77 2.53 -0.85
CA LYS A 4 -17.78 3.55 -0.42
C LYS A 4 -16.51 2.96 0.19
N ARG A 5 -16.62 1.93 1.05
CA ARG A 5 -15.47 1.30 1.70
C ARG A 5 -14.65 0.46 0.72
N PHE A 6 -15.32 -0.17 -0.23
CA PHE A 6 -14.66 -0.94 -1.29
C PHE A 6 -13.86 -0.02 -2.22
N ALA A 7 -14.46 1.07 -2.69
CA ALA A 7 -13.78 2.05 -3.54
C ALA A 7 -12.56 2.67 -2.84
N GLN A 8 -12.67 2.97 -1.54
CA GLN A 8 -11.54 3.49 -0.76
C GLN A 8 -10.37 2.49 -0.70
N LEU A 9 -10.65 1.22 -0.39
CA LEU A 9 -9.62 0.16 -0.37
C LEU A 9 -9.00 -0.05 -1.76
N PHE A 10 -9.81 0.01 -2.82
CA PHE A 10 -9.34 -0.12 -4.19
C PHE A 10 -8.39 1.01 -4.58
N ILE A 11 -8.73 2.26 -4.26
CA ILE A 11 -7.86 3.42 -4.54
C ILE A 11 -6.53 3.30 -3.79
N ILE A 12 -6.56 2.91 -2.51
CA ILE A 12 -5.35 2.69 -1.71
C ILE A 12 -4.48 1.59 -2.32
N TYR A 13 -5.11 0.51 -2.78
CA TYR A 13 -4.39 -0.59 -3.42
C TYR A 13 -3.73 -0.17 -4.74
N VAL A 14 -4.44 0.58 -5.58
CA VAL A 14 -3.87 1.13 -6.83
C VAL A 14 -2.70 2.05 -6.53
N LEU A 15 -2.83 2.94 -5.53
CA LEU A 15 -1.73 3.81 -5.09
C LEU A 15 -0.53 3.02 -4.57
N ALA A 16 -0.75 1.92 -3.85
CA ALA A 16 0.32 1.07 -3.35
C ALA A 16 1.14 0.45 -4.49
N ILE A 17 0.47 -0.03 -5.55
CA ILE A 17 1.13 -0.58 -6.73
C ILE A 17 1.91 0.51 -7.48
N LEU A 18 1.30 1.67 -7.70
CA LEU A 18 1.95 2.80 -8.39
C LEU A 18 3.19 3.29 -7.62
N CYS A 19 3.11 3.42 -6.30
CA CYS A 19 4.27 3.75 -5.47
C CYS A 19 5.35 2.67 -5.55
N SER A 20 4.99 1.39 -5.53
CA SER A 20 5.95 0.29 -5.61
C SER A 20 6.68 0.28 -6.96
N GLU A 21 5.97 0.47 -8.07
CA GLU A 21 6.57 0.63 -9.40
C GLU A 21 7.49 1.85 -9.47
N ALA A 22 7.06 3.00 -8.95
CA ALA A 22 7.86 4.22 -8.95
C ALA A 22 9.19 4.02 -8.19
N VAL A 23 9.16 3.36 -7.03
CA VAL A 23 10.37 3.02 -6.27
C VAL A 23 11.27 2.09 -7.08
N VAL A 24 10.71 1.05 -7.69
CA VAL A 24 11.51 0.10 -8.49
C VAL A 24 12.17 0.79 -9.69
N GLN A 25 11.48 1.70 -10.36
CA GLN A 25 12.04 2.48 -11.46
C GLN A 25 13.13 3.45 -10.99
N LEU A 26 12.92 4.15 -9.87
CA LEU A 26 13.91 5.05 -9.26
C LEU A 26 15.23 4.32 -8.92
N PHE A 27 15.15 3.10 -8.41
CA PHE A 27 16.32 2.31 -8.04
C PHE A 27 16.85 1.42 -9.17
N SER A 28 16.27 1.48 -10.38
CA SER A 28 16.65 0.67 -11.55
C SER A 28 16.82 -0.82 -11.23
N VAL A 29 15.93 -1.37 -10.40
CA VAL A 29 16.06 -2.74 -9.89
C VAL A 29 15.72 -3.74 -10.99
N GLN A 30 16.75 -4.41 -11.53
CA GLN A 30 16.60 -5.43 -12.57
C GLN A 30 16.29 -6.82 -12.00
N SER A 31 16.65 -7.07 -10.73
CA SER A 31 16.41 -8.37 -10.09
C SER A 31 14.94 -8.55 -9.74
N ILE A 32 14.33 -9.61 -10.27
CA ILE A 32 12.92 -9.94 -10.04
C ILE A 32 12.63 -10.20 -8.55
N ILE A 33 13.60 -10.77 -7.82
CA ILE A 33 13.48 -11.10 -6.39
C ILE A 33 13.43 -9.82 -5.56
N VAL A 34 14.32 -8.86 -5.87
CA VAL A 34 14.38 -7.58 -5.17
C VAL A 34 13.14 -6.73 -5.49
N ARG A 35 12.67 -6.77 -6.75
CA ARG A 35 11.41 -6.13 -7.17
C ARG A 35 10.22 -6.67 -6.38
N LEU A 36 10.11 -7.99 -6.23
CA LEU A 36 9.08 -8.64 -5.40
C LEU A 36 9.17 -8.23 -3.92
N ALA A 37 10.38 -8.21 -3.35
CA ALA A 37 10.58 -7.78 -1.97
C ALA A 37 10.13 -6.32 -1.74
N ILE A 38 10.46 -5.42 -2.66
CA ILE A 38 10.04 -4.01 -2.60
C ILE A 38 8.52 -3.89 -2.65
N PHE A 39 7.87 -4.62 -3.57
CA PHE A 39 6.40 -4.62 -3.68
C PHE A 39 5.72 -5.09 -2.40
N ILE A 40 6.25 -6.13 -1.75
CA ILE A 40 5.71 -6.65 -0.49
C ILE A 40 5.87 -5.61 0.62
N ILE A 41 7.06 -5.01 0.76
CA ILE A 41 7.36 -4.04 1.82
C ILE A 41 6.55 -2.76 1.62
N VAL A 42 6.61 -2.15 0.44
CA VAL A 42 5.91 -0.90 0.13
C VAL A 42 4.40 -1.10 0.14
N GLY A 43 3.92 -2.21 -0.45
CA GLY A 43 2.51 -2.57 -0.41
C GLY A 43 1.99 -2.74 1.02
N TYR A 44 2.75 -3.41 1.88
CA TYR A 44 2.41 -3.56 3.29
C TYR A 44 2.36 -2.21 4.02
N ILE A 45 3.35 -1.34 3.83
CA ILE A 45 3.39 -0.01 4.46
C ILE A 45 2.18 0.84 4.01
N VAL A 46 1.90 0.90 2.70
CA VAL A 46 0.79 1.70 2.17
C VAL A 46 -0.57 1.18 2.64
N LEU A 47 -0.73 -0.14 2.77
CA LEU A 47 -1.97 -0.75 3.28
C LEU A 47 -2.10 -0.63 4.80
N THR A 48 -0.99 -0.66 5.54
CA THR A 48 -1.02 -0.55 7.01
C THR A 48 -1.27 0.86 7.50
N ILE A 49 -0.82 1.91 6.82
CA ILE A 49 -1.12 3.31 7.19
C ILE A 49 -2.63 3.54 7.46
N PRO A 50 -3.55 3.26 6.51
CA PRO A 50 -4.98 3.48 6.73
C PRO A 50 -5.55 2.55 7.81
N LEU A 51 -5.07 1.31 7.92
CA LEU A 51 -5.48 0.39 8.98
C LEU A 51 -5.06 0.89 10.37
N THR A 52 -3.84 1.38 10.50
CA THR A 52 -3.30 1.94 11.74
C THR A 52 -4.05 3.22 12.12
N VAL A 53 -4.31 4.11 11.15
CA VAL A 53 -5.12 5.32 11.38
C VAL A 53 -6.53 4.98 11.85
N LEU A 54 -7.20 4.01 11.20
CA LEU A 54 -8.53 3.55 11.62
C LEU A 54 -8.51 2.94 13.02
N THR A 55 -7.47 2.17 13.35
CA THR A 55 -7.31 1.53 14.66
C THR A 55 -7.09 2.58 15.76
N LEU A 56 -6.23 3.57 15.51
CA LEU A 56 -5.98 4.67 16.45
C LEU A 56 -7.22 5.54 16.67
N LEU A 57 -7.98 5.86 15.61
CA LEU A 57 -9.23 6.61 15.71
C LEU A 57 -10.32 5.84 16.48
N LYS A 58 -10.37 4.51 16.33
CA LYS A 58 -11.32 3.65 17.02
C LYS A 58 -11.00 3.51 18.52
N ASN A 59 -9.71 3.53 18.89
CA ASN A 59 -9.25 3.40 20.28
C ASN A 59 -9.34 4.71 21.09
N LYS A 60 -9.76 5.83 20.47
CA LYS A 60 -10.03 7.11 21.14
C LYS A 60 -11.50 7.29 21.56
N LYS A 61 -12.36 6.30 21.33
CA LYS A 61 -13.70 6.22 21.93
C LYS A 61 -13.64 5.37 23.19
#